data_AF-A0A4R1ZZX5-F1
#
_entry.id   AF-A0A4R1ZZX5-F1
#
_cell.length_a   1.000
_cell.length_b   1.000
_cell.length_c   1.000
_cell.angle_alpha   90.00
_cell.angle_beta   90.00
_cell.angle_gamma   90.00
#
_symmetry.space_group_name_H-M   'P 1'
#
loop_
_entity.id
_entity.type
_entity.pdbx_description
1 polymer ?
#
loop_
_entity_poly.entity_id
_entity_poly.type
_entity_poly.pdbx_seq_one_letter_code
_entity_poly.pdbx_strand_id
1 'polypeptide(L)'
;MSSKKTLYVSVSNKSLDAEASMNEQLEVRGTAEELEELRRMLERLKKDDEATQFRAPIPYKSADHDKATDQFNGDLLKLYQAIYKLGTDETKAHIHDRNILNKLQNTDYEYPGYER
;
A
#
# COMPACT_ATOMS: atom_id res chain seq x y z
N MET A 1 -8.59 10.70 -26.88
CA MET A 1 -8.34 9.38 -26.26
C MET A 1 -7.21 9.55 -25.26
N SER A 2 -7.41 9.19 -23.99
CA SER A 2 -6.37 9.34 -22.97
C SER A 2 -5.39 8.16 -23.09
N SER A 3 -4.14 8.42 -23.44
CA SER A 3 -3.12 7.39 -23.60
C SER A 3 -2.76 6.79 -22.25
N LYS A 4 -2.86 5.45 -22.13
CA LYS A 4 -2.41 4.75 -20.93
C LYS A 4 -0.89 4.63 -20.92
N LYS A 5 -0.27 4.89 -19.77
CA LYS A 5 1.16 4.71 -19.53
C LYS A 5 1.37 3.55 -18.56
N THR A 6 2.47 2.84 -18.73
CA THR A 6 2.94 1.83 -17.76
C THR A 6 3.92 2.51 -16.82
N LEU A 7 3.72 2.33 -15.52
CA LEU A 7 4.61 2.80 -14.47
C LEU A 7 4.77 1.68 -13.43
N TYR A 8 5.79 1.83 -12.58
CA TYR A 8 6.14 0.86 -11.55
C TYR A 8 5.96 1.49 -10.17
N VAL A 9 5.17 0.83 -9.33
CA VAL A 9 4.86 1.29 -7.97
C VAL A 9 5.79 0.60 -6.99
N SER A 10 6.50 1.38 -6.17
CA SER A 10 7.14 0.87 -4.96
C SER A 10 6.34 1.31 -3.74
N VAL A 11 5.65 0.37 -3.11
CA VAL A 11 4.88 0.67 -1.88
C VAL A 11 5.84 1.01 -0.73
N SER A 12 6.95 0.28 -0.60
CA SER A 12 7.96 0.51 0.44
C SER A 12 8.58 1.90 0.37
N ASN A 13 8.96 2.33 -0.84
CA ASN A 13 9.57 3.65 -1.06
C ASN A 13 8.53 4.76 -1.29
N LYS A 14 7.24 4.40 -1.33
CA LYS A 14 6.12 5.29 -1.62
C LYS A 14 6.35 6.08 -2.92
N SER A 15 6.83 5.38 -3.95
CA SER A 15 7.25 5.98 -5.24
C SER A 15 6.52 5.38 -6.43
N LEU A 16 6.46 6.17 -7.50
CA LEU A 16 5.91 5.79 -8.79
C LEU A 16 6.92 6.19 -9.87
N ASP A 17 7.52 5.19 -10.51
CA ASP A 17 8.66 5.34 -11.38
C ASP A 17 8.34 4.86 -12.81
N ALA A 18 9.00 5.44 -13.81
CA ALA A 18 8.81 5.04 -15.21
C ALA A 18 9.59 3.78 -15.60
N GLU A 19 10.59 3.41 -14.80
CA GLU A 19 11.48 2.29 -15.02
C GLU A 19 11.38 1.31 -13.85
N ALA A 20 11.49 0.02 -14.17
CA ALA A 20 11.56 -1.02 -13.17
C ALA A 20 12.90 -0.91 -12.41
N SER A 21 12.84 -0.82 -11.10
CA SER A 21 13.97 -0.92 -10.19
C SER A 21 14.19 -2.37 -9.77
N MET A 22 15.34 -2.69 -9.18
CA MET A 22 15.66 -4.05 -8.70
C MET A 22 14.82 -4.51 -7.49
N ASN A 23 13.99 -3.63 -6.91
CA ASN A 23 13.20 -3.91 -5.71
C ASN A 23 11.80 -4.45 -6.04
N GLU A 24 11.06 -4.92 -5.04
CA GLU A 24 9.64 -5.33 -5.16
C GLU A 24 8.78 -4.16 -5.68
N GLN A 25 8.57 -4.15 -7.00
CA GLN A 25 7.76 -3.17 -7.69
C GLN A 25 6.55 -3.82 -8.35
N LEU A 26 5.44 -3.10 -8.32
CA LEU A 26 4.16 -3.54 -8.90
C LEU A 26 3.92 -2.74 -10.17
N GLU A 27 3.82 -3.44 -11.30
CA GLU A 27 3.54 -2.81 -12.60
C GLU A 27 2.07 -2.41 -12.70
N VAL A 28 1.81 -1.15 -13.05
CA VAL A 28 0.47 -0.57 -13.24
C VAL A 28 0.34 0.14 -14.57
N ARG A 29 -0.86 0.12 -15.15
CA ARG A 29 -1.18 0.76 -16.42
C ARG A 29 -2.49 1.56 -16.33
N GLY A 30 -2.37 2.87 -16.40
CA GLY A 30 -3.50 3.80 -16.26
C GLY A 30 -3.39 5.04 -17.14
N THR A 31 -4.45 5.84 -17.20
CA THR A 31 -4.42 7.18 -17.78
C THR A 31 -3.57 8.12 -16.91
N ALA A 32 -3.22 9.30 -17.43
CA ALA A 32 -2.52 10.30 -16.63
C ALA A 32 -3.25 10.63 -15.32
N GLU A 33 -4.58 10.71 -15.35
CA GLU A 33 -5.41 11.02 -14.18
C GLU A 33 -5.37 9.89 -13.12
N GLU A 34 -5.46 8.64 -13.56
CA GLU A 34 -5.40 7.45 -12.69
C GLU A 34 -4.02 7.32 -12.03
N LEU A 35 -2.95 7.55 -12.79
CA LEU A 35 -1.58 7.48 -12.28
C LEU A 35 -1.26 8.65 -11.35
N GLU A 36 -1.76 9.85 -11.64
CA GLU A 36 -1.64 11.00 -10.74
C GLU A 36 -2.43 10.79 -9.44
N GLU A 37 -3.58 10.12 -9.48
CA GLU A 37 -4.30 9.74 -8.27
C GLU A 37 -3.49 8.78 -7.39
N LEU A 38 -2.89 7.76 -8.01
CA LEU A 38 -2.05 6.80 -7.32
C LEU A 38 -0.81 7.48 -6.71
N ARG A 39 -0.20 8.44 -7.43
CA ARG A 39 0.88 9.28 -6.91
C ARG A 39 0.45 10.07 -5.67
N ARG A 40 -0.72 10.72 -5.70
CA ARG A 40 -1.27 11.45 -4.55
C ARG A 40 -1.53 10.55 -3.34
N MET A 41 -1.96 9.30 -3.55
CA MET A 41 -2.13 8.32 -2.46
C MET A 41 -0.78 7.99 -1.79
N LEU A 42 0.26 7.75 -2.57
CA LEU A 42 1.62 7.49 -2.06
C LEU A 42 2.19 8.69 -1.29
N GLU A 43 2.00 9.90 -1.81
CA GLU A 43 2.45 11.14 -1.14
C GLU A 43 1.73 11.38 0.20
N ARG A 44 0.44 11.06 0.30
CA ARG A 44 -0.30 11.12 1.57
C ARG A 44 0.28 10.16 2.60
N LEU A 45 0.47 8.90 2.22
CA LEU A 45 1.09 7.89 3.10
C LEU A 45 2.50 8.31 3.54
N LYS A 46 3.27 8.97 2.67
CA LYS A 46 4.61 9.45 3.02
C LYS A 46 4.56 10.55 4.08
N LYS A 47 3.64 11.51 3.93
CA LYS A 47 3.45 12.59 4.91
C LYS A 47 2.97 12.06 6.27
N ASP A 48 2.07 11.08 6.28
CA ASP A 48 1.56 10.48 7.51
C ASP A 48 2.63 9.67 8.26
N ASP A 49 3.52 9.00 7.51
CA ASP A 49 4.69 8.28 8.05
C ASP A 49 5.70 9.25 8.66
N GLU A 50 6.02 10.36 7.97
CA GLU A 50 6.89 11.42 8.49
C GLU A 50 6.30 12.06 9.76
N ALA A 51 4.99 12.32 9.80
CA ALA A 51 4.29 12.83 10.97
C ALA A 51 4.28 11.84 12.14
N THR A 52 4.25 10.53 11.84
CA THR A 52 4.24 9.46 12.84
C THR A 52 5.64 9.12 13.34
N GLN A 53 6.70 9.30 12.55
CA GLN A 53 8.10 9.18 12.98
C GLN A 53 8.52 10.21 14.04
N PHE A 54 7.81 11.34 14.15
CA PHE A 54 7.98 12.29 15.26
C PHE A 54 7.37 11.79 16.58
N ARG A 55 6.60 10.70 16.59
CA ARG A 55 6.26 9.97 17.80
C ARG A 55 7.43 9.04 18.13
N ALA A 56 8.24 9.44 19.10
CA ALA A 56 9.30 8.61 19.69
C ALA A 56 8.80 7.17 19.95
N PRO A 57 9.67 6.15 19.94
CA PRO A 57 9.27 4.76 20.19
C PRO A 57 8.82 4.61 21.64
N ILE A 58 7.53 4.85 21.90
CA ILE A 58 6.88 4.47 23.15
C ILE A 58 6.50 2.99 22.98
N PRO A 59 7.02 2.10 23.83
CA PRO A 59 6.82 0.67 23.68
C PRO A 59 5.34 0.30 23.85
N TYR A 60 4.70 -0.02 22.72
CA TYR A 60 3.78 -1.15 22.50
C TYR A 60 3.07 -1.67 23.77
N LYS A 61 2.03 -0.95 24.21
CA LYS A 61 0.94 -1.55 25.01
C LYS A 61 -0.45 -0.92 24.76
N SER A 62 -0.54 -0.01 23.80
CA SER A 62 -1.78 0.67 23.41
C SER A 62 -1.83 0.89 21.89
N ALA A 63 -1.29 -0.07 21.11
CA ALA A 63 -1.36 -0.05 19.65
C ALA A 63 -2.68 -0.67 19.14
N ASP A 64 -3.35 -1.47 19.97
CA ASP A 64 -4.75 -1.82 19.81
C ASP A 64 -5.60 -0.57 20.10
N HIS A 65 -6.31 -0.08 19.08
CA HIS A 65 -7.27 1.03 19.12
C HIS A 65 -6.77 2.49 19.01
N ASP A 66 -5.56 2.77 18.51
CA ASP A 66 -5.26 4.16 18.11
C ASP A 66 -5.84 4.44 16.71
N LYS A 67 -6.71 5.45 16.62
CA LYS A 67 -7.37 5.86 15.37
C LYS A 67 -6.38 6.14 14.22
N ALA A 68 -5.13 6.50 14.53
CA ALA A 68 -4.12 6.72 13.51
C ALA A 68 -3.70 5.41 12.82
N THR A 69 -3.66 4.28 13.54
CA THR A 69 -3.36 2.96 12.97
C THR A 69 -4.47 2.50 12.03
N ASP A 70 -5.73 2.66 12.44
CA ASP A 70 -6.89 2.32 11.61
C ASP A 70 -6.95 3.16 10.33
N GLN A 71 -6.66 4.47 10.46
CA GLN A 71 -6.60 5.38 9.31
C GLN A 71 -5.47 4.99 8.35
N PHE A 72 -4.27 4.68 8.86
CA PHE A 72 -3.14 4.26 8.06
C PHE A 72 -3.41 2.95 7.31
N ASN A 73 -3.98 1.95 8.00
CA ASN A 73 -4.39 0.68 7.38
C ASN A 73 -5.47 0.89 6.31
N GLY A 74 -6.43 1.77 6.57
CA GLY A 74 -7.47 2.15 5.61
C GLY A 74 -6.91 2.82 4.34
N ASP A 75 -5.91 3.69 4.49
CA ASP A 75 -5.29 4.37 3.34
C ASP A 75 -4.34 3.45 2.57
N LEU A 76 -3.64 2.53 3.25
CA LEU A 76 -2.93 1.42 2.59
C LEU A 76 -3.87 0.50 1.83
N LEU A 77 -5.02 0.15 2.40
CA LEU A 77 -6.03 -0.68 1.72
C LEU A 77 -6.50 -0.02 0.42
N LYS A 78 -6.83 1.28 0.45
CA LYS A 78 -7.22 2.04 -0.75
C LYS A 78 -6.11 2.06 -1.79
N LEU A 79 -4.86 2.25 -1.37
CA LEU A 79 -3.71 2.20 -2.27
C LEU A 79 -3.60 0.83 -2.96
N TYR A 80 -3.63 -0.27 -2.20
CA TYR A 80 -3.55 -1.62 -2.78
C TYR A 80 -4.74 -1.95 -3.68
N GLN A 81 -5.94 -1.45 -3.37
CA GLN A 81 -7.10 -1.57 -4.27
C GLN A 81 -6.89 -0.81 -5.58
N ALA A 82 -6.33 0.40 -5.53
CA ALA A 82 -6.01 1.18 -6.73
C ALA A 82 -4.92 0.49 -7.58
N ILE A 83 -3.87 -0.02 -6.93
CA ILE A 83 -2.82 -0.81 -7.59
C ILE A 83 -3.41 -2.07 -8.21
N TYR A 84 -4.30 -2.79 -7.50
CA TYR A 84 -4.94 -3.99 -8.04
C TYR A 84 -5.80 -3.68 -9.28
N LYS A 85 -6.52 -2.55 -9.27
CA LYS A 85 -7.37 -2.12 -10.40
C LYS A 85 -6.53 -1.77 -11.63
N LEU A 86 -5.43 -1.05 -11.44
CA LEU A 86 -4.55 -0.58 -12.51
C LEU A 86 -3.45 -1.60 -12.87
N GLY A 87 -3.25 -2.61 -12.03
CA GLY A 87 -2.17 -3.59 -12.14
C GLY A 87 -2.31 -4.52 -13.33
N THR A 88 -1.17 -5.02 -13.79
CA THR A 88 -1.09 -6.16 -14.71
C THR A 88 -1.58 -7.44 -14.04
N ASP A 89 -1.78 -8.51 -14.81
CA ASP A 89 -2.14 -9.82 -14.27
C ASP A 89 -1.11 -10.33 -13.24
N GLU A 90 0.17 -10.05 -13.45
CA GLU A 90 1.24 -10.37 -12.50
C GLU A 90 1.08 -9.61 -11.18
N THR A 91 0.85 -8.29 -11.25
CA THR A 91 0.59 -7.45 -10.06
C THR A 91 -0.64 -7.93 -9.29
N LYS A 92 -1.72 -8.28 -9.99
CA LYS A 92 -2.94 -8.80 -9.36
C LYS A 92 -2.70 -10.15 -8.71
N ALA A 93 -2.01 -11.06 -9.39
CA ALA A 93 -1.64 -12.36 -8.85
C ALA A 93 -0.78 -12.21 -7.59
N HIS A 94 0.20 -11.30 -7.60
CA HIS A 94 1.04 -11.03 -6.44
C HIS A 94 0.23 -10.53 -5.23
N ILE A 95 -0.68 -9.58 -5.43
CA ILE A 95 -1.54 -9.04 -4.37
C ILE A 95 -2.51 -10.11 -3.83
N HIS A 96 -3.05 -10.95 -4.73
CA HIS A 96 -3.98 -12.01 -4.39
C HIS A 96 -3.29 -13.16 -3.63
N ASP A 97 -2.18 -13.67 -4.15
CA ASP A 97 -1.40 -14.78 -3.57
C ASP A 97 -0.90 -14.45 -2.15
N ARG A 98 -0.39 -13.23 -1.96
CA ARG A 98 0.06 -12.76 -0.63
C ARG A 98 -1.09 -12.40 0.31
N ASN A 99 -2.33 -12.47 -0.17
CA ASN A 99 -3.56 -12.20 0.55
C ASN A 99 -3.57 -10.80 1.20
N ILE A 100 -2.99 -9.82 0.52
CA ILE A 100 -2.71 -8.49 1.08
C ILE A 100 -4.01 -7.76 1.44
N LEU A 101 -5.01 -7.82 0.55
CA LEU A 101 -6.27 -7.11 0.74
C LEU A 101 -7.07 -7.62 1.94
N ASN A 102 -7.04 -8.92 2.24
CA ASN A 102 -7.75 -9.45 3.40
C ASN A 102 -7.00 -9.14 4.70
N LYS A 103 -5.66 -9.17 4.70
CA LYS A 103 -4.83 -8.78 5.86
C LYS A 103 -5.05 -7.32 6.26
N LEU A 104 -5.24 -6.44 5.29
CA LEU A 104 -5.51 -5.02 5.54
C LEU A 104 -6.97 -4.74 5.94
N GLN A 105 -7.92 -5.61 5.55
CA GLN A 105 -9.33 -5.49 5.94
C GLN A 105 -9.62 -6.13 7.30
N ASN A 106 -8.90 -7.19 7.67
CA ASN A 106 -9.02 -7.86 8.96
C ASN A 106 -7.70 -7.66 9.74
N THR A 107 -7.59 -6.51 10.40
CA THR A 107 -6.48 -6.22 11.32
C THR A 107 -6.55 -7.09 12.58
N ASP A 108 -7.73 -7.61 12.93
CA ASP A 108 -7.98 -8.68 13.91
C ASP A 108 -7.62 -10.06 13.35
N TYR A 109 -6.47 -10.20 12.69
CA TYR A 109 -5.95 -11.52 12.39
C TYR A 109 -5.47 -12.15 13.71
N GLU A 110 -6.41 -12.71 14.48
CA GLU A 110 -6.13 -13.71 15.49
C GLU A 110 -5.32 -14.79 14.78
N TYR A 111 -3.99 -14.77 14.92
CA TYR A 111 -3.15 -15.88 14.48
C TYR A 111 -3.58 -17.10 15.29
N PRO A 112 -4.22 -18.13 14.71
CA PRO A 112 -4.39 -19.38 15.44
C PRO A 112 -2.99 -19.99 15.58
N GLY A 113 -2.47 -19.91 16.80
CA GLY A 113 -1.51 -20.83 17.39
C GLY A 113 -0.24 -21.15 16.58
N TYR A 114 0.88 -20.58 17.00
CA TYR A 114 2.07 -21.42 17.18
C TYR A 114 1.89 -22.22 18.47
N GLU A 115 0.93 -23.15 18.48
CA GLU A 115 0.95 -24.20 19.48
C GLU A 115 2.11 -25.13 19.11
N ARG A 116 3.16 -25.12 19.94
CA ARG A 116 4.17 -26.17 19.98
C ARG A 116 3.78 -27.20 21.01
#